data_AF-A0A964JS01-F1
#
_entry.id   AF-A0A964JS01-F1
#
_cell.length_a   1.000
_cell.length_b   1.000
_cell.length_c   1.000
_cell.angle_alpha   90.00
_cell.angle_beta   90.00
_cell.angle_gamma   90.00
#
_symmetry.space_group_name_H-M   'P 1'
#
loop_
_entity.id
_entity.type
_entity.pdbx_description
1 polymer ?
#
loop_
_entity_poly.entity_id
_entity_poly.type
_entity_poly.pdbx_seq_one_letter_code
_entity_poly.pdbx_strand_id
1 'polypeptide(L)'
;MCQIAPMQRAIVKAIGAFAALVTVSAEAVAQRNANDWDPSAHGFDQQPVGSGLGMPTSKSNDALDALDKILSSSKLSAFDRSLYLGIRAYQLSRLGREADSRKDIDEMGKVLPTGWQMVLSSTVPELAGGGDRAAALRTLDHALLRKPGDPSLAIAQAQVYMQIADFQRAHALLDGTLAGPTTVADRRAALFVRGHANFDLGRYVEAAGDFEASLEGRATAKARLSPLLWRYAAQVRAKRDARAGLAKDLGKEDLSEWPAPIAKFLLGKLPAGELEVAAETDDAAKRSNGKCPSAFFMGIDAIRRGDKQRAREQLQLAQARCPTVSEFNWAAASELKRL
;
A
#
# COMPACT_ATOMS: atom_id res chain seq x y z
N MET A 1 14.22 20.35 2.41
CA MET A 1 13.58 19.25 1.63
C MET A 1 14.58 18.24 1.03
N CYS A 2 15.79 18.05 1.59
CA CYS A 2 16.82 17.16 1.02
C CYS A 2 17.02 15.80 1.72
N GLN A 3 16.13 15.36 2.63
CA GLN A 3 16.35 14.12 3.40
C GLN A 3 15.32 13.00 3.18
N ILE A 4 14.26 13.23 2.39
CA ILE A 4 13.19 12.23 2.19
C ILE A 4 13.59 11.14 1.17
N ALA A 5 14.27 11.52 0.09
CA ALA A 5 14.75 10.59 -0.94
C ALA A 5 15.80 9.56 -0.46
N PRO A 6 16.80 9.91 0.38
CA PRO A 6 17.72 8.90 0.94
C PRO A 6 17.03 7.98 1.95
N MET A 7 16.04 8.49 2.69
CA MET A 7 15.26 7.71 3.67
C MET A 7 14.41 6.61 3.01
N GLN A 8 13.72 6.93 1.91
CA GLN A 8 12.96 5.92 1.14
C GLN A 8 13.86 4.83 0.54
N ARG A 9 15.06 5.19 0.05
CA ARG A 9 16.01 4.20 -0.50
C ARG A 9 16.61 3.29 0.58
N ALA A 10 16.82 3.79 1.79
CA ALA A 10 17.30 3.00 2.92
C ALA A 10 16.23 2.01 3.40
N ILE A 11 14.97 2.44 3.50
CA ILE A 11 13.83 1.60 3.86
C ILE A 11 13.64 0.45 2.86
N VAL A 12 13.66 0.75 1.55
CA VAL A 12 13.51 -0.28 0.50
C VAL A 12 14.64 -1.31 0.52
N LYS A 13 15.90 -0.89 0.78
CA LYS A 13 17.04 -1.81 0.88
C LYS A 13 16.98 -2.69 2.13
N ALA A 14 16.57 -2.14 3.27
CA ALA A 14 16.46 -2.90 4.52
C ALA A 14 15.29 -3.89 4.49
N ILE A 15 14.14 -3.50 3.95
CA ILE A 15 13.00 -4.40 3.73
C ILE A 15 13.36 -5.50 2.72
N GLY A 16 14.08 -5.18 1.64
CA GLY A 16 14.56 -6.18 0.68
C GLY A 16 15.52 -7.22 1.27
N ALA A 17 16.43 -6.79 2.16
CA ALA A 17 17.33 -7.71 2.86
C ALA A 17 16.59 -8.61 3.87
N PHE A 18 15.56 -8.10 4.54
CA PHE A 18 14.72 -8.89 5.45
C PHE A 18 13.79 -9.85 4.69
N ALA A 19 13.24 -9.42 3.54
CA ALA A 19 12.45 -10.28 2.67
C ALA A 19 13.27 -11.47 2.16
N ALA A 20 14.52 -11.27 1.75
CA ALA A 20 15.43 -12.35 1.33
C ALA A 20 15.70 -13.40 2.42
N LEU A 21 15.67 -13.00 3.71
CA LEU A 21 15.78 -13.92 4.85
C LEU A 21 14.50 -14.70 5.13
N VAL A 22 13.34 -14.24 4.66
CA VAL A 22 12.02 -14.87 4.87
C VAL A 22 11.56 -15.67 3.64
N THR A 23 12.05 -15.37 2.43
CA THR A 23 11.51 -15.91 1.15
C THR A 23 12.03 -17.26 0.69
N VAL A 24 12.92 -17.95 1.42
CA VAL A 24 13.41 -19.30 1.03
C VAL A 24 12.29 -20.36 0.99
N SER A 25 11.03 -20.00 1.31
CA SER A 25 9.87 -20.91 1.27
C SER A 25 8.75 -20.50 0.29
N ALA A 26 8.84 -19.35 -0.38
CA ALA A 26 7.74 -18.84 -1.22
C ALA A 26 7.73 -19.39 -2.66
N GLU A 27 8.90 -19.70 -3.23
CA GLU A 27 9.01 -20.24 -4.60
C GLU A 27 8.31 -21.60 -4.76
N ALA A 28 8.25 -22.40 -3.69
CA ALA A 28 7.62 -23.73 -3.71
C ALA A 28 6.07 -23.70 -3.67
N VAL A 29 5.45 -22.59 -3.24
CA VAL A 29 3.98 -22.48 -3.12
C VAL A 29 3.35 -21.91 -4.39
N ALA A 30 4.05 -20.99 -5.07
CA ALA A 30 3.57 -20.39 -6.32
C ALA A 30 3.35 -21.42 -7.44
N GLN A 31 4.11 -22.51 -7.46
CA GLN A 31 3.98 -23.57 -8.46
C GLN A 31 2.81 -24.55 -8.21
N ARG A 32 2.31 -24.67 -6.97
CA ARG A 32 1.19 -25.60 -6.67
C ARG A 32 -0.19 -25.01 -6.96
N ASN A 33 -0.34 -23.69 -6.89
CA ASN A 33 -1.63 -23.01 -7.05
C ASN A 33 -1.98 -22.66 -8.51
N ALA A 34 -1.10 -22.97 -9.48
CA ALA A 34 -1.36 -22.67 -10.89
C ALA A 34 -2.31 -23.66 -11.57
N ASN A 35 -2.51 -24.86 -11.00
CA ASN A 35 -3.20 -25.96 -11.68
C ASN A 35 -4.56 -26.35 -11.10
N ASP A 36 -5.06 -25.65 -10.07
CA ASP A 36 -6.36 -25.96 -9.47
C ASP A 36 -7.08 -24.65 -9.09
N TRP A 37 -7.83 -24.10 -10.06
CA TRP A 37 -8.60 -22.87 -9.89
C TRP A 37 -10.07 -23.22 -9.64
N ASP A 38 -10.49 -23.18 -8.37
CA ASP A 38 -11.89 -23.29 -7.96
C ASP A 38 -12.46 -21.88 -7.66
N PRO A 39 -13.45 -21.39 -8.44
CA PRO A 39 -14.04 -20.07 -8.27
C PRO A 39 -14.91 -19.91 -7.01
N SER A 40 -15.15 -20.96 -6.22
CA SER A 40 -15.99 -20.93 -5.01
C SER A 40 -15.22 -20.79 -3.68
N ALA A 41 -13.88 -20.83 -3.70
CA ALA A 41 -13.05 -20.85 -2.49
C ALA A 41 -12.75 -19.46 -1.87
N HIS A 42 -13.28 -18.36 -2.42
CA HIS A 42 -13.03 -17.01 -1.92
C HIS A 42 -14.30 -16.31 -1.45
N GLY A 43 -15.01 -16.94 -0.52
CA GLY A 43 -15.84 -16.24 0.44
C GLY A 43 -14.95 -15.49 1.42
N PHE A 44 -14.96 -14.15 1.36
CA PHE A 44 -14.45 -13.32 2.44
C PHE A 44 -15.42 -13.45 3.63
N ASP A 45 -15.33 -14.54 4.40
CA ASP A 45 -15.61 -14.61 5.83
C ASP A 45 -15.50 -16.05 6.36
N GLN A 46 -14.94 -16.15 7.58
CA GLN A 46 -14.78 -17.35 8.42
C GLN A 46 -13.64 -18.34 8.04
N GLN A 47 -12.39 -17.89 8.17
CA GLN A 47 -11.37 -18.82 8.68
C GLN A 47 -11.47 -18.86 10.22
N PRO A 48 -11.45 -20.06 10.84
CA PRO A 48 -11.35 -20.17 12.29
C PRO A 48 -10.09 -19.46 12.77
N VAL A 49 -10.18 -18.85 13.96
CA VAL A 49 -9.03 -18.28 14.68
C VAL A 49 -7.97 -19.38 14.82
N GLY A 50 -6.94 -19.38 13.97
CA GLY A 50 -5.89 -20.40 14.00
C GLY A 50 -5.18 -20.72 12.68
N SER A 51 -5.65 -20.26 11.53
CA SER A 51 -5.04 -20.63 10.24
C SER A 51 -4.45 -19.46 9.45
N GLY A 52 -3.76 -18.55 10.15
CA GLY A 52 -2.70 -17.80 9.48
C GLY A 52 -1.54 -18.76 9.22
N LEU A 53 -0.98 -18.77 8.01
CA LEU A 53 0.31 -19.42 7.72
C LEU A 53 1.39 -18.72 8.55
N GLY A 54 1.45 -19.05 9.83
CA GLY A 54 2.47 -18.61 10.77
C GLY A 54 3.79 -19.27 10.41
N MET A 55 4.87 -18.50 10.48
CA MET A 55 6.20 -19.10 10.52
C MET A 55 6.25 -20.09 11.70
N PRO A 56 6.84 -21.29 11.52
CA PRO A 56 7.09 -22.21 12.62
C PRO A 56 7.74 -21.46 13.79
N THR A 57 7.32 -21.76 15.02
CA THR A 57 7.78 -21.06 16.24
C THR A 57 9.30 -21.02 16.37
N SER A 58 10.01 -22.06 15.93
CA SER A 58 11.48 -22.09 15.84
C SER A 58 12.04 -20.99 14.94
N LYS A 59 11.50 -20.83 13.73
CA LYS A 59 11.93 -19.78 12.79
C LYS A 59 11.59 -18.37 13.27
N SER A 60 10.50 -18.22 14.02
CA SER A 60 10.14 -16.93 14.62
C SER A 60 11.11 -16.53 15.74
N ASN A 61 11.64 -17.49 16.50
CA ASN A 61 12.67 -17.24 17.50
C ASN A 61 14.02 -16.90 16.83
N ASP A 62 14.39 -17.59 15.75
CA ASP A 62 15.60 -17.27 14.99
C ASP A 62 15.59 -15.82 14.45
N ALA A 63 14.42 -15.34 14.01
CA ALA A 63 14.24 -13.97 13.54
C ALA A 63 14.40 -12.94 14.68
N LEU A 64 13.91 -13.24 15.88
CA LEU A 64 14.11 -12.38 17.05
C LEU A 64 15.58 -12.35 17.47
N ASP A 65 16.26 -13.49 17.50
CA ASP A 65 17.68 -13.58 17.86
C ASP A 65 18.55 -12.77 16.88
N ALA A 66 18.23 -12.80 15.59
CA ALA A 66 18.89 -11.98 14.58
C ALA A 66 18.67 -10.48 14.82
N LEU A 67 17.43 -10.07 15.15
CA LEU A 67 17.10 -8.68 15.48
C LEU A 67 17.81 -8.22 16.75
N ASP A 68 17.89 -9.07 17.78
CA ASP A 68 18.59 -8.78 19.02
C ASP A 68 20.09 -8.57 18.78
N LYS A 69 20.71 -9.42 17.96
CA LYS A 69 22.10 -9.26 17.53
C LYS A 69 22.32 -7.94 16.80
N ILE A 70 21.43 -7.56 15.88
CA ILE A 70 21.51 -6.28 15.16
C ILE A 70 21.39 -5.11 16.14
N LEU A 71 20.39 -5.14 17.01
CA LEU A 71 20.10 -4.07 17.99
C LEU A 71 21.19 -3.92 19.06
N SER A 72 21.97 -4.98 19.33
CA SER A 72 23.16 -4.92 20.20
C SER A 72 24.28 -4.04 19.62
N SER A 73 24.29 -3.79 18.30
CA SER A 73 25.33 -3.00 17.66
C SER A 73 25.23 -1.52 18.05
N SER A 74 26.32 -0.98 18.60
CA SER A 74 26.47 0.45 18.89
C SER A 74 26.65 1.31 17.64
N LYS A 75 26.84 0.70 16.46
CA LYS A 75 27.09 1.40 15.19
C LYS A 75 25.82 1.82 14.44
N LEU A 76 24.63 1.42 14.92
CA LEU A 76 23.37 1.78 14.26
C LEU A 76 23.09 3.28 14.41
N SER A 77 22.66 3.92 13.31
CA SER A 77 22.09 5.25 13.39
C SER A 77 20.79 5.23 14.21
N ALA A 78 20.36 6.38 14.74
CA ALA A 78 19.08 6.49 15.44
C ALA A 78 17.89 6.05 14.56
N PHE A 79 17.97 6.32 13.25
CA PHE A 79 16.98 5.88 12.27
C PHE A 79 16.98 4.35 12.13
N ASP A 80 18.14 3.74 11.86
CA ASP A 80 18.23 2.28 11.65
C ASP A 80 17.84 1.53 12.92
N ARG A 81 18.27 2.01 14.09
CA ARG A 81 17.87 1.44 15.38
C ARG A 81 16.36 1.52 15.57
N SER A 82 15.72 2.64 15.25
CA SER A 82 14.26 2.77 15.30
C SER A 82 13.56 1.83 14.30
N LEU A 83 14.11 1.66 13.10
CA LEU A 83 13.58 0.74 12.10
C LEU A 83 13.60 -0.70 12.61
N TYR A 84 14.73 -1.18 13.13
CA TYR A 84 14.85 -2.55 13.65
C TYR A 84 14.02 -2.77 14.91
N LEU A 85 13.89 -1.76 15.79
CA LEU A 85 12.96 -1.80 16.91
C LEU A 85 11.50 -1.93 16.43
N GLY A 86 11.09 -1.20 15.39
CA GLY A 86 9.75 -1.32 14.82
C GLY A 86 9.48 -2.70 14.21
N ILE A 87 10.46 -3.28 13.52
CA ILE A 87 10.37 -4.65 12.98
C ILE A 87 10.26 -5.65 14.14
N ARG A 88 11.08 -5.52 15.19
CA ARG A 88 11.04 -6.41 16.36
C ARG A 88 9.73 -6.27 17.13
N ALA A 89 9.22 -5.05 17.31
CA ALA A 89 7.93 -4.79 17.93
C ALA A 89 6.79 -5.53 17.22
N TYR A 90 6.78 -5.52 15.89
CA TYR A 90 5.83 -6.27 15.09
C TYR A 90 5.99 -7.79 15.29
N GLN A 91 7.21 -8.34 15.22
CA GLN A 91 7.44 -9.78 15.43
C GLN A 91 7.05 -10.23 16.85
N LEU A 92 7.31 -9.39 17.86
CA LEU A 92 6.89 -9.65 19.24
C LEU A 92 5.36 -9.67 19.36
N SER A 93 4.66 -8.73 18.72
CA SER A 93 3.19 -8.73 18.69
C SER A 93 2.62 -9.96 17.97
N ARG A 94 3.26 -10.44 16.90
CA ARG A 94 2.88 -11.70 16.24
C ARG A 94 2.96 -12.91 17.16
N LEU A 95 3.90 -12.89 18.11
CA LEU A 95 4.10 -13.95 19.09
C LEU A 95 3.27 -13.75 20.36
N GLY A 96 2.39 -12.73 20.40
CA GLY A 96 1.61 -12.38 21.59
C GLY A 96 2.43 -11.76 22.73
N ARG A 97 3.70 -11.40 22.48
CA ARG A 97 4.60 -10.75 23.45
C ARG A 97 4.36 -9.24 23.50
N GLU A 98 3.11 -8.85 23.76
CA GLU A 98 2.67 -7.44 23.64
C GLU A 98 3.40 -6.49 24.60
N ALA A 99 3.78 -6.97 25.79
CA ALA A 99 4.54 -6.17 26.74
C ALA A 99 5.93 -5.79 26.21
N ASP A 100 6.60 -6.71 25.50
CA ASP A 100 7.91 -6.45 24.91
C ASP A 100 7.78 -5.62 23.63
N SER A 101 6.74 -5.86 22.82
CA SER A 101 6.41 -5.01 21.67
C SER A 101 6.25 -3.55 22.07
N ARG A 102 5.52 -3.27 23.17
CA ARG A 102 5.37 -1.91 23.70
C ARG A 102 6.70 -1.29 24.15
N LYS A 103 7.57 -2.06 24.81
CA LYS A 103 8.89 -1.57 25.22
C LYS A 103 9.72 -1.12 24.02
N ASP A 104 9.63 -1.84 22.90
CA ASP A 104 10.34 -1.46 21.68
C ASP A 104 9.81 -0.16 21.09
N ILE A 105 8.48 0.01 21.05
CA ILE A 105 7.86 1.27 20.61
C ILE A 105 8.26 2.44 21.52
N ASP A 106 8.28 2.21 22.84
CA ASP A 106 8.73 3.21 23.80
C ASP A 106 10.20 3.60 23.60
N GLU A 107 11.04 2.60 23.31
CA GLU A 107 12.45 2.81 23.03
C GLU A 107 12.67 3.55 21.70
N MET A 108 11.90 3.26 20.65
CA MET A 108 11.92 4.06 19.42
C MET A 108 11.66 5.53 19.71
N GLY A 109 10.69 5.82 20.59
CA GLY A 109 10.38 7.18 21.02
C GLY A 109 11.50 7.89 21.80
N LYS A 110 12.44 7.15 22.39
CA LYS A 110 13.64 7.72 23.02
C LYS A 110 14.78 7.90 22.02
N VAL A 111 14.98 6.90 21.15
CA VAL A 111 16.06 6.88 20.15
C VAL A 111 15.85 7.93 19.06
N LEU A 112 14.61 8.09 18.58
CA LEU A 112 14.26 9.03 17.52
C LEU A 112 12.96 9.80 17.86
N PRO A 113 12.99 10.74 18.83
CA PRO A 113 11.80 11.34 19.41
C PRO A 113 10.84 12.02 18.42
N THR A 114 11.37 12.59 17.33
CA THR A 114 10.59 13.32 16.33
C THR A 114 10.26 12.50 15.08
N GLY A 115 10.83 11.31 14.91
CA GLY A 115 10.76 10.55 13.65
C GLY A 115 10.28 9.11 13.80
N TRP A 116 10.21 8.55 15.01
CA TRP A 116 9.83 7.17 15.22
C TRP A 116 8.44 6.81 14.65
N GLN A 117 7.48 7.74 14.72
CA GLN A 117 6.13 7.57 14.17
C GLN A 117 6.14 7.47 12.63
N MET A 118 7.05 8.19 11.97
CA MET A 118 7.23 8.11 10.52
C MET A 118 7.89 6.78 10.11
N VAL A 119 8.86 6.32 10.89
CA VAL A 119 9.48 5.00 10.70
C VAL A 119 8.42 3.91 10.84
N LEU A 120 7.63 3.95 11.91
CA LEU A 120 6.65 2.92 12.18
C LEU A 120 5.50 2.93 11.15
N SER A 121 4.98 4.12 10.81
CA SER A 121 3.90 4.27 9.81
C SER A 121 4.30 3.81 8.41
N SER A 122 5.57 3.93 8.04
CA SER A 122 6.07 3.44 6.74
C SER A 122 6.40 1.94 6.74
N THR A 123 6.69 1.35 7.89
CA THR A 123 7.20 -0.03 7.98
C THR A 123 6.10 -1.04 8.29
N VAL A 124 5.20 -0.72 9.23
CA VAL A 124 4.23 -1.70 9.73
C VAL A 124 3.21 -2.12 8.67
N PRO A 125 2.64 -1.24 7.82
CA PRO A 125 1.74 -1.67 6.75
C PRO A 125 2.41 -2.62 5.75
N GLU A 126 3.69 -2.41 5.44
CA GLU A 126 4.47 -3.28 4.55
C GLU A 126 4.67 -4.68 5.17
N LEU A 127 5.03 -4.72 6.45
CA LEU A 127 5.15 -5.98 7.20
C LEU A 127 3.80 -6.71 7.33
N ALA A 128 2.69 -5.97 7.41
CA ALA A 128 1.35 -6.50 7.52
C ALA A 128 0.93 -7.27 6.26
N GLY A 129 1.23 -6.76 5.06
CA GLY A 129 0.81 -7.45 3.84
C GLY A 129 1.60 -8.72 3.53
N GLY A 130 2.82 -8.82 4.05
CA GLY A 130 3.61 -10.06 4.05
C GLY A 130 3.35 -10.97 5.26
N GLY A 131 2.46 -10.62 6.18
CA GLY A 131 2.32 -11.33 7.46
C GLY A 131 0.99 -11.14 8.19
N ASP A 132 1.06 -11.02 9.51
CA ASP A 132 -0.09 -10.98 10.41
C ASP A 132 -0.59 -9.54 10.58
N ARG A 133 -1.69 -9.22 9.88
CA ARG A 133 -2.33 -7.90 9.92
C ARG A 133 -2.92 -7.57 11.29
N ALA A 134 -3.31 -8.56 12.09
CA ALA A 134 -3.78 -8.32 13.44
C ALA A 134 -2.63 -7.86 14.35
N ALA A 135 -1.44 -8.45 14.21
CA ALA A 135 -0.24 -7.97 14.91
C ALA A 135 0.16 -6.56 14.48
N ALA A 136 0.03 -6.23 13.19
CA ALA A 136 0.26 -4.88 12.69
C ALA A 136 -0.69 -3.86 13.33
N LEU A 137 -1.99 -4.17 13.39
CA LEU A 137 -2.98 -3.31 14.06
C LEU A 137 -2.66 -3.14 15.55
N ARG A 138 -2.36 -4.21 16.29
CA ARG A 138 -1.95 -4.11 17.71
C ARG A 138 -0.70 -3.25 17.91
N THR A 139 0.29 -3.39 17.02
CA THR A 139 1.51 -2.59 17.04
C THR A 139 1.22 -1.10 16.83
N LEU A 140 0.34 -0.77 15.88
CA LEU A 140 -0.08 0.61 15.61
C LEU A 140 -0.98 1.18 16.72
N ASP A 141 -1.85 0.37 17.32
CA ASP A 141 -2.66 0.76 18.48
C ASP A 141 -1.77 1.16 19.65
N HIS A 142 -0.73 0.38 19.96
CA HIS A 142 0.25 0.75 20.99
C HIS A 142 0.97 2.07 20.69
N ALA A 143 1.33 2.29 19.42
CA ALA A 143 1.95 3.55 19.01
C ALA A 143 1.00 4.75 19.16
N LEU A 144 -0.27 4.57 18.83
CA LEU A 144 -1.31 5.59 19.00
C LEU A 144 -1.63 5.85 20.48
N LEU A 145 -1.50 4.87 21.38
CA LEU A 145 -1.59 5.13 22.82
C LEU A 145 -0.48 6.05 23.31
N ARG A 146 0.74 5.91 22.74
CA ARG A 146 1.88 6.78 23.06
C ARG A 146 1.74 8.17 22.45
N LYS A 147 1.17 8.28 21.26
CA LYS A 147 0.95 9.56 20.57
C LYS A 147 -0.47 9.63 19.98
N PRO A 148 -1.49 9.91 20.81
CA PRO A 148 -2.87 9.96 20.38
C PRO A 148 -3.08 11.00 19.28
N GLY A 149 -3.81 10.61 18.23
CA GLY A 149 -4.15 11.50 17.12
C GLY A 149 -3.00 11.82 16.18
N ASP A 150 -1.85 11.12 16.25
CA ASP A 150 -0.79 11.29 15.26
C ASP A 150 -1.29 10.89 13.86
N PRO A 151 -1.29 11.81 12.87
CA PRO A 151 -1.84 11.53 11.56
C PRO A 151 -1.11 10.40 10.82
N SER A 152 0.22 10.31 10.94
CA SER A 152 1.01 9.29 10.23
C SER A 152 0.67 7.88 10.71
N LEU A 153 0.52 7.69 12.02
CA LEU A 153 0.14 6.41 12.61
C LEU A 153 -1.30 6.03 12.27
N ALA A 154 -2.23 6.99 12.30
CA ALA A 154 -3.62 6.76 11.91
C ALA A 154 -3.77 6.39 10.43
N ILE A 155 -3.02 7.04 9.54
CA ILE A 155 -2.98 6.71 8.10
C ILE A 155 -2.44 5.29 7.90
N ALA A 156 -1.35 4.91 8.59
CA ALA A 156 -0.80 3.57 8.52
C ALA A 156 -1.80 2.51 9.01
N GLN A 157 -2.53 2.78 10.09
CA GLN A 157 -3.56 1.89 10.58
C GLN A 157 -4.71 1.76 9.57
N ALA A 158 -5.13 2.86 8.95
CA ALA A 158 -6.12 2.84 7.89
C ALA A 158 -5.66 1.97 6.70
N GLN A 159 -4.39 2.07 6.29
CA GLN A 159 -3.84 1.21 5.24
C GLN A 159 -3.90 -0.29 5.61
N VAL A 160 -3.64 -0.65 6.87
CA VAL A 160 -3.80 -2.05 7.31
C VAL A 160 -5.28 -2.47 7.30
N TYR A 161 -6.22 -1.59 7.65
CA TYR A 161 -7.65 -1.86 7.48
C TYR A 161 -8.03 -2.08 6.01
N MET A 162 -7.48 -1.28 5.09
CA MET A 162 -7.68 -1.49 3.65
C MET A 162 -7.20 -2.88 3.20
N GLN A 163 -6.07 -3.36 3.74
CA GLN A 163 -5.54 -4.69 3.40
C GLN A 163 -6.44 -5.86 3.80
N ILE A 164 -7.28 -5.68 4.83
CA ILE A 164 -8.29 -6.68 5.25
C ILE A 164 -9.69 -6.37 4.71
N ALA A 165 -9.79 -5.47 3.72
CA ALA A 165 -11.04 -5.00 3.14
C ALA A 165 -12.02 -4.35 4.16
N ASP A 166 -11.53 -3.88 5.30
CA ASP A 166 -12.32 -3.13 6.27
C ASP A 166 -12.33 -1.63 5.91
N PHE A 167 -12.88 -1.36 4.73
CA PHE A 167 -12.87 -0.03 4.13
C PHE A 167 -13.69 0.98 4.95
N GLN A 168 -14.70 0.52 5.70
CA GLN A 168 -15.49 1.39 6.59
C GLN A 168 -14.66 1.89 7.77
N ARG A 169 -13.92 1.00 8.46
CA ARG A 169 -13.03 1.45 9.55
C ARG A 169 -11.89 2.32 9.04
N ALA A 170 -11.30 1.98 7.88
CA ALA A 170 -10.31 2.83 7.23
C ALA A 170 -10.86 4.24 6.97
N HIS A 171 -12.04 4.35 6.37
CA HIS A 171 -12.71 5.62 6.08
C HIS A 171 -12.97 6.43 7.36
N ALA A 172 -13.60 5.82 8.37
CA ALA A 172 -13.93 6.51 9.63
C ALA A 172 -12.68 7.04 10.35
N LEU A 173 -11.60 6.26 10.37
CA LEU A 173 -10.33 6.67 10.97
C LEU A 173 -9.72 7.88 10.22
N LEU A 174 -9.79 7.88 8.90
CA LEU A 174 -9.26 8.96 8.06
C LEU A 174 -10.11 10.24 8.15
N ASP A 175 -11.43 10.11 8.31
CA ASP A 175 -12.31 11.25 8.61
C ASP A 175 -11.92 11.93 9.92
N GLY A 176 -11.74 11.14 10.99
CA GLY A 176 -11.28 11.65 12.27
C GLY A 176 -9.90 12.33 12.17
N THR A 177 -8.99 11.73 11.39
CA THR A 177 -7.66 12.30 11.13
C THR A 177 -7.75 13.65 10.41
N LEU A 178 -8.62 13.78 9.41
CA LEU A 178 -8.79 15.01 8.62
C LEU A 178 -9.52 16.12 9.38
N ALA A 179 -10.32 15.77 10.39
CA ALA A 179 -10.95 16.71 11.31
C ALA A 179 -9.99 17.28 12.36
N GLY A 180 -8.86 16.60 12.59
CA GLY A 180 -7.83 17.01 13.54
C GLY A 180 -6.73 17.91 12.95
N PRO A 181 -5.71 18.26 13.76
CA PRO A 181 -4.53 18.98 13.29
C PRO A 181 -3.71 18.12 12.33
N THR A 182 -3.45 18.65 11.12
CA THR A 182 -2.67 17.98 10.07
C THR A 182 -1.73 18.95 9.41
N THR A 183 -0.51 18.52 9.07
CA THR A 183 0.27 19.27 8.07
C THR A 183 -0.35 19.12 6.68
N VAL A 184 0.10 19.92 5.71
CA VAL A 184 -0.31 19.76 4.30
C VAL A 184 0.05 18.37 3.77
N ALA A 185 1.19 17.82 4.19
CA ALA A 185 1.63 16.49 3.78
C ALA A 185 0.73 15.40 4.37
N ASP A 186 0.38 15.51 5.66
CA ASP A 186 -0.52 14.55 6.33
C ASP A 186 -1.91 14.59 5.72
N ARG A 187 -2.46 15.80 5.51
CA ARG A 187 -3.77 16.00 4.88
C ARG A 187 -3.82 15.36 3.50
N ARG A 188 -2.80 15.60 2.67
CA ARG A 188 -2.68 14.99 1.35
C ARG A 188 -2.66 13.46 1.41
N ALA A 189 -1.88 12.89 2.32
CA ALA A 189 -1.77 11.44 2.47
C ALA A 189 -3.08 10.83 2.98
N ALA A 190 -3.72 11.44 3.98
CA ALA A 190 -5.01 10.99 4.50
C ALA A 190 -6.11 11.07 3.45
N LEU A 191 -6.20 12.16 2.68
CA LEU A 191 -7.13 12.28 1.55
C LEU A 191 -6.87 11.21 0.49
N PHE A 192 -5.61 10.94 0.17
CA PHE A 192 -5.28 9.91 -0.81
C PHE A 192 -5.73 8.52 -0.37
N VAL A 193 -5.49 8.13 0.88
CA VAL A 193 -5.97 6.83 1.40
C VAL A 193 -7.50 6.81 1.53
N ARG A 194 -8.13 7.93 1.94
CA ARG A 194 -9.59 8.02 2.07
C ARG A 194 -10.27 7.92 0.71
N GLY A 195 -9.64 8.47 -0.33
CA GLY A 195 -10.06 8.31 -1.71
C GLY A 195 -10.13 6.84 -2.14
N HIS A 196 -9.16 6.02 -1.74
CA HIS A 196 -9.20 4.57 -1.97
C HIS A 196 -10.32 3.91 -1.18
N ALA A 197 -10.45 4.21 0.12
CA ALA A 197 -11.55 3.69 0.94
C ALA A 197 -12.92 4.01 0.32
N ASN A 198 -13.12 5.25 -0.13
CA ASN A 198 -14.33 5.67 -0.84
C ASN A 198 -14.51 4.91 -2.17
N PHE A 199 -13.43 4.74 -2.95
CA PHE A 199 -13.47 3.99 -4.20
C PHE A 199 -13.92 2.54 -3.98
N ASP A 200 -13.30 1.85 -3.03
CA ASP A 200 -13.61 0.45 -2.68
C ASP A 200 -15.04 0.28 -2.14
N LEU A 201 -15.52 1.27 -1.39
CA LEU A 201 -16.90 1.34 -0.93
C LEU A 201 -17.92 1.65 -2.03
N GLY A 202 -17.45 2.01 -3.24
CA GLY A 202 -18.30 2.40 -4.36
C GLY A 202 -18.81 3.85 -4.30
N ARG A 203 -18.26 4.66 -3.38
CA ARG A 203 -18.52 6.10 -3.22
C ARG A 203 -17.63 6.88 -4.19
N TYR A 204 -17.85 6.67 -5.48
CA TYR A 204 -16.94 7.12 -6.54
C TYR A 204 -16.86 8.65 -6.69
N VAL A 205 -17.93 9.37 -6.35
CA VAL A 205 -17.95 10.84 -6.42
C VAL A 205 -17.06 11.44 -5.33
N GLU A 206 -17.19 10.92 -4.12
CA GLU A 206 -16.40 11.27 -2.95
C GLU A 206 -14.93 10.88 -3.16
N ALA A 207 -14.68 9.68 -3.70
CA ALA A 207 -13.33 9.24 -4.06
C ALA A 207 -12.65 10.20 -5.04
N ALA A 208 -13.36 10.60 -6.11
CA ALA A 208 -12.82 11.58 -7.06
C ALA A 208 -12.50 12.93 -6.40
N GLY A 209 -13.36 13.38 -5.47
CA GLY A 209 -13.12 14.60 -4.68
C GLY A 209 -11.91 14.50 -3.77
N ASP A 210 -11.71 13.37 -3.10
CA ASP A 210 -10.55 13.12 -2.24
C ASP A 210 -9.24 13.06 -3.04
N PHE A 211 -9.24 12.39 -4.19
CA PHE A 211 -8.08 12.36 -5.07
C PHE A 211 -7.74 13.76 -5.61
N GLU A 212 -8.76 14.56 -5.97
CA GLU A 212 -8.59 15.95 -6.37
C GLU A 212 -7.99 16.79 -5.25
N ALA A 213 -8.58 16.76 -4.05
CA ALA A 213 -8.11 17.52 -2.91
C ALA A 213 -6.67 17.13 -2.51
N SER A 214 -6.29 15.87 -2.71
CA SER A 214 -4.91 15.44 -2.48
C SER A 214 -3.91 16.13 -3.44
N LEU A 215 -4.32 16.70 -4.58
CA LEU A 215 -3.41 17.38 -5.51
C LEU A 215 -2.76 18.64 -4.93
N GLU A 216 -3.36 19.23 -3.89
CA GLU A 216 -2.90 20.46 -3.28
C GLU A 216 -1.40 20.43 -2.96
N GLY A 217 -0.65 21.42 -3.45
CA GLY A 217 0.78 21.59 -3.21
C GLY A 217 1.69 20.58 -3.92
N ARG A 218 1.20 19.82 -4.91
CA ARG A 218 2.04 18.96 -5.78
C ARG A 218 2.49 19.75 -7.02
N ALA A 219 3.75 20.21 -7.01
CA ALA A 219 4.27 21.07 -8.07
C ALA A 219 4.70 20.31 -9.35
N THR A 220 5.08 19.04 -9.26
CA THR A 220 5.62 18.29 -10.41
C THR A 220 4.57 17.39 -11.05
N ALA A 221 4.68 17.15 -12.37
CA ALA A 221 3.83 16.18 -13.06
C ALA A 221 3.89 14.80 -12.40
N LYS A 222 5.11 14.33 -12.10
CA LYS A 222 5.34 13.05 -11.41
C LYS A 222 4.57 12.92 -10.10
N ALA A 223 4.58 13.96 -9.27
CA ALA A 223 3.85 13.94 -7.99
C ALA A 223 2.33 13.96 -8.19
N ARG A 224 1.84 14.57 -9.27
CA ARG A 224 0.41 14.66 -9.64
C ARG A 224 -0.12 13.43 -10.37
N LEU A 225 0.72 12.59 -10.98
CA LEU A 225 0.24 11.48 -11.82
C LEU A 225 -0.61 10.46 -11.05
N SER A 226 -0.12 9.93 -9.93
CA SER A 226 -0.86 8.93 -9.14
C SER A 226 -2.28 9.37 -8.73
N PRO A 227 -2.50 10.51 -8.05
CA PRO A 227 -3.84 10.98 -7.72
C PRO A 227 -4.69 11.31 -8.96
N LEU A 228 -4.12 11.81 -10.05
CA LEU A 228 -4.87 12.07 -11.29
C LEU A 228 -5.37 10.77 -11.94
N LEU A 229 -4.55 9.72 -11.94
CA LEU A 229 -4.93 8.40 -12.45
C LEU A 229 -6.04 7.76 -11.61
N TRP A 230 -5.96 7.86 -10.29
CA TRP A 230 -7.01 7.38 -9.40
C TRP A 230 -8.31 8.19 -9.49
N ARG A 231 -8.22 9.52 -9.63
CA ARG A 231 -9.38 10.37 -9.92
C ARG A 231 -10.03 9.98 -11.25
N TYR A 232 -9.24 9.66 -12.28
CA TYR A 232 -9.76 9.13 -13.54
C TYR A 232 -10.55 7.84 -13.32
N ALA A 233 -10.01 6.88 -12.57
CA ALA A 233 -10.70 5.62 -12.30
C ALA A 233 -12.03 5.85 -11.56
N ALA A 234 -12.03 6.71 -10.54
CA ALA A 234 -13.24 7.10 -9.82
C ALA A 234 -14.27 7.78 -10.75
N GLN A 235 -13.82 8.65 -11.66
CA GLN A 235 -14.69 9.33 -12.64
C GLN A 235 -15.29 8.35 -13.66
N VAL A 236 -14.53 7.36 -14.14
CA VAL A 236 -15.04 6.29 -15.01
C VAL A 236 -16.21 5.57 -14.32
N ARG A 237 -16.03 5.19 -13.05
CA ARG A 237 -17.06 4.50 -12.27
C ARG A 237 -18.24 5.38 -11.91
N ALA A 238 -18.02 6.67 -11.69
CA ALA A 238 -19.07 7.67 -11.55
C ALA A 238 -19.78 8.02 -12.88
N LYS A 239 -19.42 7.37 -14.00
CA LYS A 239 -19.94 7.65 -15.36
C LYS A 239 -19.78 9.13 -15.76
N ARG A 240 -18.67 9.74 -15.35
CA ARG A 240 -18.27 11.11 -15.70
C ARG A 240 -17.20 11.10 -16.80
N ASP A 241 -17.01 12.25 -17.45
CA ASP A 241 -15.94 12.40 -18.44
C ASP A 241 -14.55 12.45 -17.77
N ALA A 242 -13.97 11.27 -17.57
CA ALA A 242 -12.65 11.11 -16.98
C ALA A 242 -11.52 11.55 -17.93
N ARG A 243 -11.70 11.37 -19.25
CA ARG A 243 -10.63 11.56 -20.24
C ARG A 243 -10.35 13.03 -20.51
N ALA A 244 -11.39 13.87 -20.60
CA ALA A 244 -11.20 15.31 -20.77
C ALA A 244 -10.50 15.94 -19.55
N GLY A 245 -10.90 15.56 -18.33
CA GLY A 245 -10.27 16.03 -17.09
C GLY A 245 -8.79 15.66 -17.02
N LEU A 246 -8.44 14.39 -17.29
CA LEU A 246 -7.05 13.94 -17.32
C LEU A 246 -6.23 14.66 -18.41
N ALA A 247 -6.81 14.87 -19.60
CA ALA A 247 -6.12 15.57 -20.69
C ALA A 247 -5.82 17.03 -20.33
N LYS A 248 -6.77 17.72 -19.69
CA LYS A 248 -6.63 19.10 -19.25
C LYS A 248 -5.50 19.25 -18.23
N ASP A 249 -5.46 18.39 -17.21
CA ASP A 249 -4.51 18.53 -16.10
C ASP A 249 -3.08 18.13 -16.46
N LEU A 250 -2.92 17.25 -17.45
CA LEU A 250 -1.60 16.87 -17.97
C LEU A 250 -1.10 17.80 -19.07
N GLY A 251 -1.98 18.57 -19.73
CA GLY A 251 -1.61 19.61 -20.70
C GLY A 251 -0.51 19.17 -21.68
N LYS A 252 0.64 19.86 -21.60
CA LYS A 252 1.87 19.60 -22.38
C LYS A 252 3.03 19.08 -21.53
N GLU A 253 2.75 18.50 -20.36
CA GLU A 253 3.77 17.91 -19.49
C GLU A 253 4.58 16.84 -20.23
N ASP A 254 5.85 16.67 -19.84
CA ASP A 254 6.61 15.52 -20.31
C ASP A 254 6.10 14.24 -19.62
N LEU A 255 5.61 13.32 -20.45
CA LEU A 255 4.99 12.07 -20.05
C LEU A 255 5.86 10.87 -20.47
N SER A 256 7.18 11.05 -20.49
CA SER A 256 8.17 10.02 -20.83
C SER A 256 8.40 9.00 -19.72
N GLU A 257 8.52 9.46 -18.46
CA GLU A 257 8.83 8.59 -17.33
C GLU A 257 7.62 7.83 -16.78
N TRP A 258 7.84 6.62 -16.27
CA TRP A 258 6.86 5.89 -15.48
C TRP A 258 6.34 6.70 -14.26
N PRO A 259 5.02 6.75 -13.98
CA PRO A 259 3.91 5.97 -14.56
C PRO A 259 3.16 6.65 -15.72
N ALA A 260 3.75 7.65 -16.38
CA ALA A 260 3.08 8.41 -17.45
C ALA A 260 2.59 7.59 -18.66
N PRO A 261 3.20 6.44 -19.04
CA PRO A 261 2.64 5.55 -20.06
C PRO A 261 1.20 5.11 -19.78
N ILE A 262 0.82 4.93 -18.51
CA ILE A 262 -0.56 4.62 -18.11
C ILE A 262 -1.48 5.77 -18.51
N ALA A 263 -1.09 7.02 -18.20
CA ALA A 263 -1.89 8.19 -18.58
C ALA A 263 -2.03 8.32 -20.10
N LYS A 264 -0.95 8.06 -20.87
CA LYS A 264 -1.02 8.04 -22.34
C LYS A 264 -2.00 6.99 -22.85
N PHE A 265 -1.98 5.80 -22.28
CA PHE A 265 -2.93 4.72 -22.61
C PHE A 265 -4.39 5.13 -22.34
N LEU A 266 -4.67 5.65 -21.15
CA LEU A 266 -6.02 6.12 -20.76
C LEU A 266 -6.51 7.30 -21.62
N LEU A 267 -5.57 8.09 -22.14
CA LEU A 267 -5.82 9.15 -23.12
C LEU A 267 -5.87 8.65 -24.57
N GLY A 268 -5.77 7.34 -24.81
CA GLY A 268 -5.78 6.70 -26.13
C GLY A 268 -4.61 7.09 -27.04
N LYS A 269 -3.51 7.56 -26.45
CA LYS A 269 -2.26 7.96 -27.14
C LYS A 269 -1.19 6.86 -27.10
N LEU A 270 -1.46 5.75 -26.43
CA LEU A 270 -0.58 4.58 -26.34
C LEU A 270 -1.47 3.33 -26.43
N PRO A 271 -1.17 2.35 -27.31
CA PRO A 271 -1.92 1.10 -27.36
C PRO A 271 -1.62 0.22 -26.14
N ALA A 272 -2.53 -0.70 -25.83
CA ALA A 272 -2.42 -1.60 -24.68
C ALA A 272 -1.11 -2.42 -24.67
N GLY A 273 -0.72 -3.00 -25.81
CA GLY A 273 0.50 -3.80 -25.90
C GLY A 273 1.77 -3.00 -25.62
N GLU A 274 1.84 -1.74 -26.02
CA GLU A 274 2.98 -0.88 -25.69
C GLU A 274 3.01 -0.51 -24.20
N LEU A 275 1.86 -0.33 -23.56
CA LEU A 275 1.80 -0.16 -22.11
C LEU A 275 2.30 -1.40 -21.36
N GLU A 276 1.91 -2.59 -21.82
CA GLU A 276 2.38 -3.86 -21.26
C GLU A 276 3.91 -3.96 -21.38
N VAL A 277 4.47 -3.73 -22.57
CA VAL A 277 5.93 -3.73 -22.78
C VAL A 277 6.62 -2.71 -21.88
N ALA A 278 6.12 -1.47 -21.79
CA ALA A 278 6.71 -0.45 -20.93
C ALA A 278 6.69 -0.87 -19.45
N ALA A 279 5.59 -1.49 -19.00
CA ALA A 279 5.45 -1.98 -17.63
C ALA A 279 6.44 -3.10 -17.26
N GLU A 280 6.95 -3.82 -18.26
CA GLU A 280 7.93 -4.90 -18.07
C GLU A 280 9.38 -4.45 -18.28
N THR A 281 9.61 -3.46 -19.15
CA THR A 281 10.95 -3.12 -19.65
C THR A 281 11.55 -1.88 -19.01
N ASP A 282 10.73 -0.89 -18.62
CA ASP A 282 11.20 0.34 -17.96
C ASP A 282 11.75 0.06 -16.55
N ASP A 283 12.88 0.67 -16.21
CA ASP A 283 13.57 0.41 -14.93
C ASP A 283 12.83 0.99 -13.71
N ALA A 284 12.09 2.08 -13.88
CA ALA A 284 11.22 2.61 -12.82
C ALA A 284 9.95 1.75 -12.65
N ALA A 285 9.40 1.24 -13.76
CA ALA A 285 8.30 0.28 -13.74
C ALA A 285 8.70 -1.02 -13.03
N LYS A 286 9.82 -1.66 -13.40
CA LYS A 286 10.33 -2.87 -12.74
C LYS A 286 10.47 -2.69 -11.23
N ARG A 287 11.06 -1.57 -10.80
CA ARG A 287 11.27 -1.26 -9.37
C ARG A 287 9.97 -1.01 -8.60
N SER A 288 8.90 -0.57 -9.28
CA SER A 288 7.60 -0.27 -8.67
C SER A 288 6.54 -1.33 -8.98
N ASN A 289 6.94 -2.49 -9.52
CA ASN A 289 6.03 -3.52 -10.02
C ASN A 289 5.00 -2.97 -11.02
N GLY A 290 5.45 -2.33 -12.10
CA GLY A 290 4.60 -1.63 -13.05
C GLY A 290 3.53 -2.49 -13.73
N LYS A 291 3.73 -3.81 -13.78
CA LYS A 291 2.73 -4.78 -14.27
C LYS A 291 1.43 -4.75 -13.48
N CYS A 292 1.50 -4.43 -12.18
CA CYS A 292 0.35 -4.33 -11.27
C CYS A 292 -0.59 -3.16 -11.65
N PRO A 293 -0.17 -1.89 -11.59
CA PRO A 293 -1.03 -0.76 -11.97
C PRO A 293 -1.42 -0.79 -13.45
N SER A 294 -0.58 -1.28 -14.36
CA SER A 294 -0.98 -1.42 -15.78
C SER A 294 -2.19 -2.31 -15.96
N ALA A 295 -2.20 -3.50 -15.36
CA ALA A 295 -3.34 -4.41 -15.46
C ALA A 295 -4.61 -3.77 -14.86
N PHE A 296 -4.49 -3.10 -13.71
CA PHE A 296 -5.62 -2.40 -13.11
C PHE A 296 -6.21 -1.33 -14.03
N PHE A 297 -5.37 -0.42 -14.56
CA PHE A 297 -5.86 0.67 -15.41
C PHE A 297 -6.34 0.19 -16.80
N MET A 298 -5.82 -0.93 -17.31
CA MET A 298 -6.39 -1.60 -18.48
C MET A 298 -7.78 -2.15 -18.19
N GLY A 299 -8.02 -2.67 -16.99
CA GLY A 299 -9.35 -3.05 -16.50
C GLY A 299 -10.30 -1.85 -16.40
N ILE A 300 -9.84 -0.73 -15.85
CA ILE A 300 -10.61 0.52 -15.77
C ILE A 300 -10.99 1.05 -17.17
N ASP A 301 -10.07 1.03 -18.14
CA ASP A 301 -10.40 1.45 -19.52
C ASP A 301 -11.42 0.50 -20.17
N ALA A 302 -11.34 -0.81 -19.91
CA ALA A 302 -12.34 -1.77 -20.38
C ALA A 302 -13.73 -1.49 -19.76
N ILE A 303 -13.79 -1.17 -18.46
CA ILE A 303 -15.03 -0.70 -17.80
C ILE A 303 -15.58 0.53 -18.50
N ARG A 304 -14.74 1.53 -18.77
CA ARG A 304 -15.13 2.77 -19.47
C ARG A 304 -15.73 2.49 -20.85
N ARG A 305 -15.22 1.48 -21.56
CA ARG A 305 -15.71 1.05 -22.89
C ARG A 305 -16.94 0.15 -22.82
N GLY A 306 -17.34 -0.31 -21.64
CA GLY A 306 -18.42 -1.28 -21.46
C GLY A 306 -18.03 -2.72 -21.78
N ASP A 307 -16.73 -3.00 -21.96
CA ASP A 307 -16.22 -4.35 -22.22
C ASP A 307 -16.05 -5.12 -20.91
N LYS A 308 -17.14 -5.75 -20.46
CA LYS A 308 -17.20 -6.48 -19.20
C LYS A 308 -16.25 -7.67 -19.16
N GLN A 309 -16.08 -8.39 -20.27
CA GLN A 309 -15.22 -9.56 -20.32
C GLN A 309 -13.77 -9.13 -20.12
N ARG A 310 -13.32 -8.15 -20.91
CA ARG A 310 -11.95 -7.64 -20.80
C ARG A 310 -11.68 -6.99 -19.44
N ALA A 311 -12.66 -6.29 -18.89
CA ALA A 311 -12.55 -5.73 -17.55
C ALA A 311 -12.30 -6.82 -16.50
N ARG A 312 -13.07 -7.91 -16.54
CA ARG A 312 -12.89 -9.04 -15.61
C ARG A 312 -11.50 -9.67 -15.74
N GLU A 313 -11.06 -9.98 -16.96
CA GLU A 313 -9.73 -10.55 -17.22
C GLU A 313 -8.60 -9.66 -16.66
N GLN A 314 -8.66 -8.36 -16.93
CA GLN A 314 -7.61 -7.42 -16.52
C GLN A 314 -7.59 -7.17 -15.01
N LEU A 315 -8.74 -7.13 -14.35
CA LEU A 315 -8.81 -6.97 -12.90
C LEU A 315 -8.38 -8.25 -12.17
N GLN A 316 -8.69 -9.43 -12.69
CA GLN A 316 -8.15 -10.70 -12.17
C GLN A 316 -6.62 -10.74 -12.30
N LEU A 317 -6.11 -10.28 -13.45
CA LEU A 317 -4.67 -10.16 -13.68
C LEU A 317 -4.02 -9.15 -12.72
N ALA A 318 -4.69 -8.03 -12.42
CA ALA A 318 -4.24 -7.08 -11.42
C ALA A 318 -4.15 -7.74 -10.03
N GLN A 319 -5.17 -8.48 -9.59
CA GLN A 319 -5.10 -9.21 -8.31
C GLN A 319 -3.94 -10.20 -8.24
N ALA A 320 -3.67 -10.92 -9.34
CA ALA A 320 -2.58 -11.89 -9.40
C ALA A 320 -1.19 -11.24 -9.37
N ARG A 321 -1.06 -10.02 -9.92
CA ARG A 321 0.23 -9.30 -10.04
C ARG A 321 0.51 -8.33 -8.91
N CYS A 322 -0.52 -7.81 -8.28
CA CYS A 322 -0.42 -6.80 -7.24
C CYS A 322 -0.24 -7.45 -5.87
N PRO A 323 0.75 -7.04 -5.06
CA PRO A 323 0.87 -7.53 -3.70
C PRO A 323 -0.34 -7.09 -2.87
N THR A 324 -0.60 -7.81 -1.79
CA THR A 324 -1.74 -7.52 -0.90
C THR A 324 -1.60 -6.21 -0.11
N VAL A 325 -0.46 -5.52 -0.17
CA VAL A 325 -0.28 -4.15 0.34
C VAL A 325 -0.73 -3.08 -0.66
N SER A 326 -0.96 -3.46 -1.91
CA SER A 326 -1.22 -2.51 -2.98
C SER A 326 -2.69 -2.12 -3.05
N GLU A 327 -2.92 -0.82 -3.19
CA GLU A 327 -4.23 -0.24 -3.45
C GLU A 327 -4.90 -0.81 -4.72
N PHE A 328 -4.10 -1.20 -5.72
CA PHE A 328 -4.59 -1.80 -6.96
C PHE A 328 -5.13 -3.21 -6.73
N ASN A 329 -4.59 -3.95 -5.76
CA ASN A 329 -5.08 -5.29 -5.41
C ASN A 329 -6.48 -5.20 -4.81
N TRP A 330 -6.68 -4.33 -3.81
CA TRP A 330 -7.96 -4.19 -3.12
C TRP A 330 -9.02 -3.59 -4.05
N ALA A 331 -8.66 -2.55 -4.80
CA ALA A 331 -9.55 -1.95 -5.79
C ALA A 331 -9.97 -2.95 -6.87
N ALA A 332 -9.05 -3.76 -7.39
CA ALA A 332 -9.40 -4.80 -8.35
C ALA A 332 -10.38 -5.82 -7.75
N ALA A 333 -10.19 -6.21 -6.47
CA ALA A 333 -11.11 -7.10 -5.76
C ALA A 333 -12.52 -6.51 -5.62
N SER A 334 -12.60 -5.25 -5.20
CA SER A 334 -13.87 -4.53 -5.04
C SER A 334 -14.60 -4.37 -6.38
N GLU A 335 -13.86 -4.06 -7.45
CA GLU A 335 -14.42 -3.87 -8.78
C GLU A 335 -14.91 -5.18 -9.41
N LEU A 336 -14.17 -6.28 -9.23
CA LEU A 336 -14.58 -7.62 -9.69
C LEU A 336 -15.91 -8.06 -9.07
N LYS A 337 -16.12 -7.77 -7.77
CA LYS A 337 -17.39 -8.05 -7.08
C LYS A 337 -18.57 -7.26 -7.67
N ARG A 338 -18.32 -6.21 -8.46
CA ARG A 338 -19.35 -5.31 -9.02
C ARG A 338 -19.62 -5.51 -10.52
N LEU A 339 -18.88 -6.38 -11.22
CA LEU A 339 -18.97 -6.57 -12.68
C LEU A 339 -20.05 -7.57 -13.12
#